data_AF-A0A9E2UL75-F1
#
_entry.id   AF-A0A9E2UL75-F1
#
_cell.length_a   1.000
_cell.length_b   1.000
_cell.length_c   1.000
_cell.angle_alpha   90.00
_cell.angle_beta   90.00
_cell.angle_gamma   90.00
#
_symmetry.space_group_name_H-M   'P 1'
#
loop_
_entity.id
_entity.type
_entity.pdbx_description
1 polymer ?
#
loop_
_entity_poly.entity_id
_entity_poly.type
_entity_poly.pdbx_seq_one_letter_code
_entity_poly.pdbx_strand_id
1 'polypeptide(L)'
;MSVLPSDIVVYGSANMPEIDGATIGGAVDFTRRVAFYDVTPAGSVDVISSSSSDTATKIAYFGRDPTGAVQGQTLTLNGQSWVTGSQPLERLLYAALSGASANGPLANPGGTPAVGDVALAAHSCVLPIGAVTTDAAVRTAQAGSANHSGTTPALFKLQSGDGAAASTGQLIWTKSGTGANQLRQIIATAGYGTDLVAVSRDWGTVPDNTTTYKILQGMLFEISPNPVTTVIRMFSTSAADMPAGSQRTYYEKIFVVSNNTATALTGAQIEVASETLTLPSGALLDLALTTVLNDTGTVVNRQTAPSSGVGGFITQPAFVSVPSPGNLPSGAAPNAAGAQGVWLRLTLPAGTTAYKGSADLRTQGMTT
;
A
#
# COMPACT_ATOMS: atom_id res chain seq x y z
N MET A 1 14.32 11.94 17.73
CA MET A 1 14.23 10.64 17.03
C MET A 1 14.38 10.93 15.55
N SER A 2 14.92 10.01 14.74
CA SER A 2 14.99 10.23 13.28
C SER A 2 13.62 9.89 12.65
N VAL A 3 13.24 10.57 11.56
CA VAL A 3 12.10 10.15 10.73
C VAL A 3 12.53 8.90 9.98
N LEU A 4 11.81 7.81 10.21
CA LEU A 4 12.06 6.53 9.56
C LEU A 4 11.23 6.40 8.29
N PRO A 5 11.63 5.52 7.34
CA PRO A 5 10.82 5.21 6.18
C PRO A 5 9.39 4.76 6.54
N SER A 6 9.21 4.12 7.70
CA SER A 6 7.90 3.69 8.20
C SER A 6 6.99 4.81 8.68
N ASP A 7 7.57 5.96 9.02
CA ASP A 7 6.78 7.12 9.40
C ASP A 7 6.15 7.78 8.18
N ILE A 8 6.67 7.51 6.98
CA ILE A 8 6.16 8.08 5.74
C ILE A 8 5.09 7.15 5.16
N VAL A 9 3.87 7.66 5.09
CA VAL A 9 2.72 6.91 4.56
C VAL A 9 2.11 7.67 3.39
N VAL A 10 1.72 6.92 2.36
CA VAL A 10 1.05 7.46 1.17
C VAL A 10 -0.44 7.14 1.24
N TYR A 11 -1.25 8.19 1.21
CA TYR A 11 -2.71 8.12 1.22
C TYR A 11 -3.30 8.58 -0.11
N GLY A 12 -4.50 8.11 -0.42
CA GLY A 12 -5.26 8.55 -1.58
C GLY A 12 -5.96 9.88 -1.33
N SER A 13 -6.44 10.50 -2.40
CA SER A 13 -7.38 11.62 -2.29
C SER A 13 -8.82 11.15 -2.01
N ALA A 14 -9.66 12.08 -1.56
CA ALA A 14 -11.08 11.86 -1.29
C ALA A 14 -11.86 11.34 -2.51
N ASN A 15 -11.51 11.80 -3.71
CA ASN A 15 -12.06 11.31 -4.97
C ASN A 15 -10.96 10.62 -5.76
N MET A 16 -11.06 9.29 -5.89
CA MET A 16 -10.21 8.46 -6.77
C MET A 16 -11.05 7.44 -7.55
N PRO A 17 -12.03 7.88 -8.37
CA PRO A 17 -12.79 6.97 -9.22
C PRO A 17 -11.90 6.33 -10.31
N GLU A 18 -12.30 5.14 -10.76
CA GLU A 18 -11.66 4.47 -11.92
C GLU A 18 -12.24 4.88 -13.27
N ILE A 19 -13.34 5.63 -13.26
CA ILE A 19 -13.96 6.10 -14.50
C ILE A 19 -13.37 7.44 -14.93
N ASP A 20 -13.04 7.55 -16.22
CA ASP A 20 -12.32 8.72 -16.74
C ASP A 20 -13.10 10.03 -16.56
N GLY A 21 -14.43 9.99 -16.66
CA GLY A 21 -15.30 11.18 -16.61
C GLY A 21 -15.68 11.70 -15.23
N ALA A 22 -15.13 11.15 -14.15
CA ALA A 22 -15.48 11.56 -12.78
C ALA A 22 -14.41 12.43 -12.13
N THR A 23 -14.84 13.27 -11.19
CA THR A 23 -13.99 14.17 -10.41
C THR A 23 -12.86 13.42 -9.70
N ILE A 24 -11.65 13.98 -9.75
CA ILE A 24 -10.44 13.43 -9.11
C ILE A 24 -9.84 14.46 -8.16
N GLY A 25 -9.19 13.99 -7.10
CA GLY A 25 -8.51 14.82 -6.12
C GLY A 25 -9.37 15.09 -4.89
N GLY A 26 -9.28 16.30 -4.35
CA GLY A 26 -9.89 16.65 -3.07
C GLY A 26 -8.89 16.59 -1.92
N ALA A 27 -9.42 16.61 -0.69
CA ALA A 27 -8.65 16.42 0.53
C ALA A 27 -8.03 15.02 0.61
N VAL A 28 -7.13 14.80 1.55
CA VAL A 28 -6.59 13.46 1.87
C VAL A 28 -7.69 12.55 2.44
N ASP A 29 -7.71 11.29 2.02
CA ASP A 29 -8.54 10.24 2.61
C ASP A 29 -7.64 9.27 3.39
N PHE A 30 -7.60 9.43 4.71
CA PHE A 30 -6.80 8.59 5.60
C PHE A 30 -7.28 7.14 5.70
N THR A 31 -8.46 6.83 5.16
CA THR A 31 -8.97 5.46 5.06
C THR A 31 -8.50 4.76 3.78
N ARG A 32 -7.89 5.50 2.85
CA ARG A 32 -7.38 5.01 1.58
C ARG A 32 -5.86 5.07 1.55
N ARG A 33 -5.23 3.90 1.56
CA ARG A 33 -3.77 3.79 1.41
C ARG A 33 -3.41 3.52 -0.05
N VAL A 34 -2.36 4.18 -0.53
CA VAL A 34 -1.77 3.87 -1.84
C VAL A 34 -0.64 2.89 -1.62
N ALA A 35 -0.64 1.79 -2.37
CA ALA A 35 0.42 0.81 -2.25
C ALA A 35 0.60 -0.05 -3.50
N PHE A 36 1.80 -0.61 -3.63
CA PHE A 36 2.21 -1.44 -4.77
C PHE A 36 2.50 -2.84 -4.27
N TYR A 37 1.55 -3.74 -4.49
CA TYR A 37 1.72 -5.15 -4.16
C TYR A 37 1.36 -5.99 -5.39
N ASP A 38 2.38 -6.60 -5.98
CA ASP A 38 2.18 -7.68 -6.93
C ASP A 38 2.03 -9.01 -6.19
N VAL A 39 1.33 -9.95 -6.81
CA VAL A 39 1.20 -11.33 -6.31
C VAL A 39 2.03 -12.22 -7.22
N THR A 40 3.05 -12.89 -6.67
CA THR A 40 3.96 -13.75 -7.42
C THR A 40 4.12 -15.09 -6.71
N PRO A 41 3.93 -16.23 -7.39
CA PRO A 41 3.43 -16.38 -8.77
C PRO A 41 1.96 -15.95 -8.92
N ALA A 42 1.50 -15.81 -10.16
CA ALA A 42 0.08 -15.61 -10.45
C ALA A 42 -0.75 -16.79 -9.89
N GLY A 43 -1.88 -16.49 -9.26
CA GLY A 43 -2.70 -17.49 -8.59
C GLY A 43 -3.93 -16.92 -7.92
N SER A 44 -4.65 -17.75 -7.19
CA SER A 44 -5.72 -17.28 -6.32
C SER A 44 -5.16 -16.42 -5.19
N VAL A 45 -6.04 -15.64 -4.57
CA VAL A 45 -5.76 -14.87 -3.37
C VAL A 45 -6.64 -15.35 -2.24
N ASP A 46 -6.14 -15.29 -1.01
CA ASP A 46 -6.92 -15.54 0.19
C ASP A 46 -7.10 -14.26 0.99
N VAL A 47 -8.09 -14.31 1.87
CA VAL A 47 -8.35 -13.26 2.83
C VAL A 47 -8.29 -13.85 4.24
N ILE A 48 -7.66 -13.11 5.15
CA ILE A 48 -7.57 -13.48 6.55
C ILE A 48 -7.73 -12.25 7.45
N SER A 49 -8.41 -12.42 8.58
CA SER A 49 -8.49 -11.41 9.65
C SER A 49 -7.65 -11.80 10.86
N SER A 50 -7.14 -10.79 11.57
CA SER A 50 -6.57 -10.94 12.91
C SER A 50 -7.64 -11.15 14.00
N SER A 51 -8.92 -10.90 13.72
CA SER A 51 -10.02 -10.93 14.67
C SER A 51 -10.97 -12.10 14.41
N SER A 52 -11.33 -12.83 15.47
CA SER A 52 -12.36 -13.87 15.39
C SER A 52 -13.78 -13.31 15.22
N SER A 53 -13.99 -12.01 15.49
CA SER A 53 -15.29 -11.35 15.35
C SER A 53 -15.65 -11.00 13.91
N ASP A 54 -14.68 -11.00 12.99
CA ASP A 54 -14.88 -10.60 11.59
C ASP A 54 -15.51 -11.74 10.77
N THR A 55 -16.78 -12.05 11.05
CA THR A 55 -17.53 -13.17 10.42
C THR A 55 -18.57 -12.71 9.39
N ALA A 56 -18.89 -11.40 9.38
CA ALA A 56 -19.79 -10.77 8.41
C ALA A 56 -19.13 -9.60 7.66
N THR A 57 -17.84 -9.36 7.94
CA THR A 57 -17.02 -8.40 7.21
C THR A 57 -16.72 -8.94 5.83
N LYS A 58 -16.79 -8.07 4.83
CA LYS A 58 -16.54 -8.39 3.43
C LYS A 58 -15.34 -7.62 2.92
N ILE A 59 -14.67 -8.23 1.94
CA ILE A 59 -13.68 -7.57 1.10
C ILE A 59 -14.11 -7.72 -0.35
N ALA A 60 -14.13 -6.62 -1.09
CA ALA A 60 -14.17 -6.65 -2.54
C ALA A 60 -12.79 -6.29 -3.07
N TYR A 61 -12.33 -6.99 -4.10
CA TYR A 61 -11.03 -6.73 -4.70
C TYR A 61 -11.09 -6.90 -6.21
N PHE A 62 -10.19 -6.18 -6.88
CA PHE A 62 -9.99 -6.24 -8.32
C PHE A 62 -8.51 -6.48 -8.62
N GLY A 63 -8.26 -7.25 -9.66
CA GLY A 63 -6.93 -7.62 -10.11
C GLY A 63 -6.88 -7.84 -11.62
N ARG A 64 -5.69 -8.08 -12.15
CA ARG A 64 -5.53 -8.57 -13.52
C ARG A 64 -5.20 -10.04 -13.52
N ASP A 65 -5.83 -10.79 -14.39
CA ASP A 65 -5.47 -12.18 -14.68
C ASP A 65 -4.25 -12.25 -15.62
N PRO A 66 -3.65 -13.44 -15.85
CA PRO A 66 -2.50 -13.59 -16.74
C PRO A 66 -2.74 -13.16 -18.20
N THR A 67 -3.99 -13.01 -18.63
CA THR A 67 -4.36 -12.50 -19.96
C THR A 67 -4.42 -10.96 -19.99
N GLY A 68 -4.34 -10.31 -18.83
CA GLY A 68 -4.42 -8.87 -18.65
C GLY A 68 -5.83 -8.33 -18.42
N ALA A 69 -6.85 -9.21 -18.43
CA ALA A 69 -8.23 -8.81 -18.16
C ALA A 69 -8.44 -8.47 -16.69
N VAL A 70 -9.25 -7.46 -16.42
CA VAL A 70 -9.59 -7.06 -15.05
C VAL A 70 -10.67 -8.00 -14.51
N GLN A 71 -10.37 -8.66 -13.40
CA GLN A 71 -11.27 -9.55 -12.68
C GLN A 71 -11.62 -8.93 -11.32
N GLY A 72 -12.79 -9.28 -10.79
CA GLY A 72 -13.23 -8.85 -9.47
C GLY A 72 -13.94 -9.95 -8.70
N GLN A 73 -13.82 -9.94 -7.37
CA GLN A 73 -14.53 -10.84 -6.48
C GLN A 73 -14.81 -10.16 -5.13
N THR A 74 -15.92 -10.56 -4.51
CA THR A 74 -16.22 -10.22 -3.12
C THR A 74 -16.18 -11.48 -2.26
N LEU A 75 -15.45 -11.44 -1.15
CA LEU A 75 -15.35 -12.52 -0.18
C LEU A 75 -15.89 -12.04 1.17
N THR A 76 -16.49 -12.97 1.93
CA THR A 76 -16.94 -12.72 3.31
C THR A 76 -15.99 -13.44 4.25
N LEU A 77 -15.44 -12.72 5.22
CA LEU A 77 -14.53 -13.24 6.23
C LEU A 77 -15.23 -14.26 7.13
N ASN A 78 -14.47 -15.22 7.65
CA ASN A 78 -14.96 -16.25 8.57
C ASN A 78 -14.10 -16.25 9.84
N GLY A 79 -13.97 -15.08 10.46
CA GLY A 79 -13.05 -14.83 11.57
C GLY A 79 -11.58 -14.96 11.13
N GLN A 80 -10.80 -15.71 11.91
CA GLN A 80 -9.36 -15.93 11.65
C GLN A 80 -9.08 -17.05 10.63
N SER A 81 -10.13 -17.69 10.07
CA SER A 81 -9.97 -18.71 9.04
C SER A 81 -9.74 -18.08 7.68
N TRP A 82 -8.89 -18.72 6.87
CA TRP A 82 -8.67 -18.32 5.48
C TRP A 82 -9.95 -18.45 4.65
N VAL A 83 -10.19 -17.47 3.80
CA VAL A 83 -11.25 -17.51 2.78
C VAL A 83 -10.59 -17.37 1.42
N THR A 84 -10.58 -18.46 0.65
CA THR A 84 -9.91 -18.54 -0.65
C THR A 84 -10.78 -18.00 -1.77
N GLY A 85 -10.22 -17.06 -2.52
CA GLY A 85 -10.77 -16.56 -3.78
C GLY A 85 -10.61 -17.55 -4.92
N SER A 86 -11.48 -17.42 -5.92
CA SER A 86 -11.51 -18.32 -7.08
C SER A 86 -10.84 -17.73 -8.32
N GLN A 87 -10.52 -16.43 -8.31
CA GLN A 87 -9.98 -15.74 -9.48
C GLN A 87 -8.45 -15.87 -9.52
N PRO A 88 -7.87 -16.40 -10.61
CA PRO A 88 -6.43 -16.38 -10.80
C PRO A 88 -5.98 -14.97 -11.19
N LEU A 89 -5.17 -14.35 -10.34
CA LEU A 89 -4.63 -13.02 -10.53
C LEU A 89 -3.10 -13.05 -10.65
N GLU A 90 -2.55 -12.27 -11.56
CA GLU A 90 -1.12 -11.94 -11.58
C GLU A 90 -0.84 -10.62 -10.82
N ARG A 91 -1.88 -9.83 -10.55
CA ARG A 91 -1.74 -8.52 -9.92
C ARG A 91 -2.98 -8.07 -9.18
N LEU A 92 -2.80 -7.46 -8.01
CA LEU A 92 -3.84 -6.72 -7.31
C LEU A 92 -3.84 -5.24 -7.74
N LEU A 93 -5.01 -4.73 -8.08
CA LEU A 93 -5.22 -3.34 -8.50
C LEU A 93 -5.74 -2.49 -7.34
N TYR A 94 -6.83 -2.91 -6.72
CA TYR A 94 -7.43 -2.23 -5.58
C TYR A 94 -8.36 -3.17 -4.82
N ALA A 95 -8.56 -2.87 -3.54
CA ALA A 95 -9.47 -3.63 -2.68
C ALA A 95 -10.07 -2.72 -1.59
N ALA A 96 -11.28 -3.07 -1.15
CA ALA A 96 -12.05 -2.32 -0.18
C ALA A 96 -12.74 -3.26 0.81
N LEU A 97 -12.70 -2.91 2.09
CA LEU A 97 -13.41 -3.58 3.17
C LEU A 97 -14.79 -2.99 3.42
N SER A 98 -15.62 -3.73 4.13
CA SER A 98 -16.84 -3.21 4.76
C SER A 98 -16.56 -1.89 5.50
N GLY A 99 -17.29 -0.85 5.14
CA GLY A 99 -17.11 0.50 5.70
C GLY A 99 -16.18 1.42 4.89
N ALA A 100 -15.66 0.98 3.74
CA ALA A 100 -14.92 1.83 2.81
C ALA A 100 -15.75 3.03 2.31
N SER A 101 -15.07 4.16 2.06
CA SER A 101 -15.72 5.37 1.53
C SER A 101 -16.22 5.17 0.09
N ALA A 102 -17.37 5.75 -0.25
CA ALA A 102 -18.05 5.52 -1.53
C ALA A 102 -17.40 6.21 -2.74
N ASN A 103 -16.43 7.11 -2.52
CA ASN A 103 -15.85 7.98 -3.55
C ASN A 103 -14.53 7.44 -4.13
N GLY A 104 -14.26 6.15 -3.93
CA GLY A 104 -13.09 5.43 -4.44
C GLY A 104 -13.38 4.54 -5.66
N PRO A 105 -12.40 3.70 -6.06
CA PRO A 105 -12.54 2.76 -7.18
C PRO A 105 -13.57 1.65 -6.91
N LEU A 106 -13.93 1.47 -5.64
CA LEU A 106 -14.79 0.41 -5.13
C LEU A 106 -15.85 1.02 -4.21
N ALA A 107 -17.10 0.64 -4.43
CA ALA A 107 -18.15 0.87 -3.44
C ALA A 107 -17.93 -0.05 -2.22
N ASN A 108 -18.41 0.39 -1.06
CA ASN A 108 -18.46 -0.43 0.15
C ASN A 108 -19.13 -1.79 -0.16
N PRO A 109 -18.46 -2.94 0.06
CA PRO A 109 -19.02 -4.25 -0.22
C PRO A 109 -20.20 -4.64 0.69
N GLY A 110 -20.56 -3.79 1.66
CA GLY A 110 -21.54 -4.06 2.72
C GLY A 110 -20.98 -4.99 3.78
N GLY A 111 -21.81 -5.41 4.74
CA GLY A 111 -21.37 -6.24 5.88
C GLY A 111 -20.97 -5.40 7.11
N THR A 112 -20.39 -6.06 8.11
CA THR A 112 -19.95 -5.40 9.35
C THR A 112 -18.55 -4.79 9.18
N PRO A 113 -18.28 -3.58 9.71
CA PRO A 113 -16.92 -3.06 9.76
C PRO A 113 -15.96 -4.08 10.38
N ALA A 114 -14.75 -4.16 9.82
CA ALA A 114 -13.70 -5.01 10.37
C ALA A 114 -13.32 -4.52 11.78
N VAL A 115 -13.05 -5.46 12.69
CA VAL A 115 -12.52 -5.18 14.03
C VAL A 115 -11.03 -5.49 14.08
N GLY A 116 -10.58 -6.53 13.38
CA GLY A 116 -9.18 -6.87 13.23
C GLY A 116 -8.56 -6.28 11.98
N ASP A 117 -7.23 -6.29 11.90
CA ASP A 117 -6.58 -6.10 10.62
C ASP A 117 -7.01 -7.21 9.65
N VAL A 118 -7.02 -6.88 8.37
CA VAL A 118 -7.34 -7.84 7.32
C VAL A 118 -6.21 -7.84 6.30
N ALA A 119 -5.84 -9.02 5.81
CA ALA A 119 -4.92 -9.16 4.69
C ALA A 119 -5.63 -9.83 3.52
N LEU A 120 -5.38 -9.31 2.32
CA LEU A 120 -5.66 -9.97 1.04
C LEU A 120 -4.32 -10.39 0.45
N ALA A 121 -4.04 -11.68 0.40
CA ALA A 121 -2.71 -12.18 0.06
C ALA A 121 -2.75 -13.27 -1.03
N ALA A 122 -1.65 -13.43 -1.76
CA ALA A 122 -1.46 -14.57 -2.63
C ALA A 122 -1.64 -15.89 -1.87
N HIS A 123 -2.29 -16.86 -2.52
CA HIS A 123 -2.53 -18.19 -1.95
C HIS A 123 -1.23 -18.99 -1.75
N SER A 124 -0.17 -18.64 -2.47
CA SER A 124 1.18 -19.11 -2.23
C SER A 124 1.93 -18.19 -1.27
N CYS A 125 2.59 -18.78 -0.28
CA CYS A 125 3.46 -18.06 0.64
C CYS A 125 4.83 -17.76 -0.01
N VAL A 126 5.41 -16.63 0.37
CA VAL A 126 6.84 -16.37 0.16
C VAL A 126 7.65 -17.27 1.08
N LEU A 127 7.24 -17.36 2.34
CA LEU A 127 7.83 -18.26 3.31
C LEU A 127 6.75 -19.01 4.11
N PRO A 128 6.87 -20.35 4.21
CA PRO A 128 7.83 -21.22 3.50
C PRO A 128 7.61 -21.16 1.97
N ILE A 129 8.70 -21.19 1.18
CA ILE A 129 8.64 -20.98 -0.28
C ILE A 129 7.71 -22.01 -0.93
N GLY A 130 6.76 -21.54 -1.74
CA GLY A 130 5.85 -22.38 -2.51
C GLY A 130 4.84 -23.14 -1.65
N ALA A 131 4.85 -22.96 -0.33
CA ALA A 131 3.81 -23.50 0.53
C ALA A 131 2.49 -22.78 0.26
N VAL A 132 1.42 -23.55 0.28
CA VAL A 132 0.07 -23.00 0.23
C VAL A 132 -0.23 -22.31 1.58
N THR A 133 -1.10 -21.30 1.57
CA THR A 133 -1.65 -20.69 2.80
C THR A 133 -2.40 -21.68 3.69
N THR A 134 -2.68 -22.90 3.22
CA THR A 134 -3.15 -24.01 4.06
C THR A 134 -2.17 -24.33 5.20
N ASP A 135 -2.71 -24.89 6.26
CA ASP A 135 -2.15 -24.84 7.60
C ASP A 135 -0.86 -25.67 7.85
N ALA A 136 -0.38 -26.40 6.84
CA ALA A 136 0.60 -27.47 7.01
C ALA A 136 2.07 -27.03 7.09
N ALA A 137 2.43 -25.84 6.63
CA ALA A 137 3.83 -25.37 6.63
C ALA A 137 3.95 -23.97 7.25
N VAL A 138 4.64 -23.87 8.39
CA VAL A 138 4.91 -22.62 9.10
C VAL A 138 6.38 -22.54 9.49
N ARG A 139 6.88 -21.33 9.69
CA ARG A 139 8.22 -21.06 10.24
C ARG A 139 8.09 -20.74 11.73
N THR A 140 9.14 -20.98 12.51
CA THR A 140 9.16 -20.64 13.95
C THR A 140 10.16 -19.52 14.19
N ALA A 141 9.73 -18.47 14.87
CA ALA A 141 10.57 -17.31 15.15
C ALA A 141 11.74 -17.69 16.10
N GLN A 142 12.85 -16.97 16.00
CA GLN A 142 14.04 -17.24 16.84
C GLN A 142 13.86 -16.70 18.27
N ALA A 143 14.65 -17.17 19.25
CA ALA A 143 14.68 -16.53 20.58
C ALA A 143 15.04 -15.03 20.51
N GLY A 144 14.33 -14.23 21.31
CA GLY A 144 14.36 -12.77 21.22
C GLY A 144 13.68 -12.24 19.97
N SER A 145 12.55 -12.83 19.58
CA SER A 145 11.97 -12.70 18.25
C SER A 145 11.29 -11.39 17.93
N ALA A 146 11.00 -10.57 18.93
CA ALA A 146 10.54 -9.21 18.69
C ALA A 146 11.06 -8.32 19.81
N ASN A 147 11.48 -7.11 19.46
CA ASN A 147 11.75 -6.11 20.48
C ASN A 147 10.42 -5.61 21.05
N HIS A 148 10.48 -5.23 22.33
CA HIS A 148 9.37 -4.69 23.11
C HIS A 148 8.87 -3.36 22.52
N SER A 149 7.69 -2.92 22.97
CA SER A 149 7.19 -1.57 22.74
C SER A 149 8.25 -0.51 23.07
N GLY A 150 8.34 0.53 22.24
CA GLY A 150 9.26 1.67 22.45
C GLY A 150 10.56 1.66 21.65
N THR A 151 10.85 0.61 20.86
CA THR A 151 11.79 0.73 19.73
C THR A 151 11.00 1.05 18.48
N THR A 152 11.14 2.26 17.95
CA THR A 152 10.60 2.61 16.63
C THR A 152 11.71 2.38 15.60
N PRO A 153 11.53 1.47 14.62
CA PRO A 153 10.36 0.65 14.34
C PRO A 153 10.34 -0.67 15.15
N ALA A 154 9.16 -1.27 15.32
CA ALA A 154 9.05 -2.61 15.89
C ALA A 154 9.76 -3.63 15.00
N LEU A 155 10.44 -4.60 15.62
CA LEU A 155 11.25 -5.60 14.92
C LEU A 155 10.63 -7.01 15.04
N PHE A 156 10.95 -7.87 14.07
CA PHE A 156 10.60 -9.29 14.07
C PHE A 156 11.75 -10.14 13.53
N LYS A 157 12.23 -11.08 14.35
CA LYS A 157 13.33 -11.98 14.07
C LYS A 157 12.79 -13.26 13.45
N LEU A 158 13.04 -13.39 12.16
CA LEU A 158 12.69 -14.56 11.36
C LEU A 158 13.56 -15.75 11.76
N GLN A 159 13.13 -16.96 11.41
CA GLN A 159 13.94 -18.18 11.45
C GLN A 159 15.25 -17.97 10.66
N SER A 160 16.33 -18.64 11.07
CA SER A 160 17.63 -18.45 10.41
C SER A 160 17.55 -18.77 8.91
N GLY A 161 18.06 -17.85 8.08
CA GLY A 161 18.07 -17.90 6.62
C GLY A 161 16.84 -17.31 5.93
N ASP A 162 15.77 -17.00 6.66
CA ASP A 162 14.53 -16.47 6.07
C ASP A 162 14.65 -15.00 5.63
N GLY A 163 15.60 -14.24 6.20
CA GLY A 163 15.84 -12.85 5.85
C GLY A 163 16.19 -12.65 4.37
N ALA A 164 16.74 -13.67 3.71
CA ALA A 164 17.06 -13.62 2.28
C ALA A 164 15.82 -13.65 1.35
N ALA A 165 14.68 -14.15 1.84
CA ALA A 165 13.43 -14.19 1.07
C ALA A 165 12.45 -13.06 1.46
N ALA A 166 12.69 -12.41 2.61
CA ALA A 166 11.89 -11.27 3.05
C ALA A 166 12.17 -10.04 2.19
N SER A 167 11.14 -9.24 1.92
CA SER A 167 11.26 -7.98 1.19
C SER A 167 10.28 -6.96 1.73
N THR A 168 10.62 -5.67 1.61
CA THR A 168 9.70 -4.57 1.94
C THR A 168 8.39 -4.71 1.17
N GLY A 169 7.28 -4.40 1.83
CA GLY A 169 5.92 -4.52 1.27
C GLY A 169 5.24 -5.86 1.56
N GLN A 170 6.00 -6.93 1.82
CA GLN A 170 5.44 -8.24 2.18
C GLN A 170 4.75 -8.21 3.54
N LEU A 171 3.86 -9.17 3.78
CA LEU A 171 3.07 -9.27 5.01
C LEU A 171 3.59 -10.40 5.90
N ILE A 172 3.65 -10.16 7.20
CA ILE A 172 3.89 -11.19 8.21
C ILE A 172 2.58 -11.48 8.92
N TRP A 173 2.21 -12.75 8.96
CA TRP A 173 1.12 -13.25 9.79
C TRP A 173 1.69 -14.16 10.88
N THR A 174 1.51 -13.80 12.14
CA THR A 174 1.79 -14.70 13.27
C THR A 174 0.60 -15.64 13.46
N LYS A 175 0.78 -16.93 13.24
CA LYS A 175 -0.32 -17.89 13.20
C LYS A 175 -0.64 -18.46 14.58
N SER A 176 0.37 -18.91 15.31
CA SER A 176 0.21 -19.56 16.62
C SER A 176 1.35 -19.19 17.57
N GLY A 177 1.27 -19.65 18.82
CA GLY A 177 2.23 -19.32 19.88
C GLY A 177 1.95 -17.97 20.54
N THR A 178 2.94 -17.40 21.21
CA THR A 178 2.82 -16.07 21.81
C THR A 178 2.61 -15.01 20.72
N GLY A 179 1.66 -14.09 20.93
CA GLY A 179 1.35 -13.07 19.93
C GLY A 179 0.73 -13.58 18.63
N ALA A 180 0.03 -14.72 18.67
CA ALA A 180 -0.73 -15.26 17.55
C ALA A 180 -1.79 -14.30 17.00
N ASN A 181 -2.17 -14.55 15.74
CA ASN A 181 -3.19 -13.85 14.96
C ASN A 181 -2.93 -12.35 14.80
N GLN A 182 -1.68 -11.95 14.57
CA GLN A 182 -1.35 -10.57 14.24
C GLN A 182 -0.85 -10.47 12.81
N LEU A 183 -1.28 -9.40 12.12
CA LEU A 183 -0.85 -9.08 10.76
C LEU A 183 0.01 -7.83 10.79
N ARG A 184 1.15 -7.85 10.10
CA ARG A 184 2.03 -6.69 9.97
C ARG A 184 2.60 -6.62 8.57
N GLN A 185 2.99 -5.43 8.14
CA GLN A 185 3.75 -5.27 6.92
C GLN A 185 5.24 -5.11 7.22
N ILE A 186 6.10 -5.72 6.40
CA ILE A 186 7.54 -5.49 6.41
C ILE A 186 7.83 -4.14 5.76
N ILE A 187 8.48 -3.26 6.52
CA ILE A 187 8.83 -1.88 6.10
C ILE A 187 10.31 -1.72 5.80
N ALA A 188 11.17 -2.60 6.34
CA ALA A 188 12.58 -2.66 6.02
C ALA A 188 13.18 -4.04 6.38
N THR A 189 14.16 -4.47 5.60
CA THR A 189 14.84 -5.77 5.73
C THR A 189 16.35 -5.66 5.97
N ALA A 190 16.88 -4.44 6.06
CA ALA A 190 18.30 -4.16 6.24
C ALA A 190 18.52 -3.15 7.37
N GLY A 191 19.74 -3.12 7.91
CA GLY A 191 20.12 -2.19 8.99
C GLY A 191 19.85 -2.68 10.42
N TYR A 192 19.26 -3.87 10.58
CA TYR A 192 18.88 -4.42 11.89
C TYR A 192 19.63 -5.73 12.25
N GLY A 193 20.35 -6.34 11.30
CA GLY A 193 21.03 -7.62 11.46
C GLY A 193 20.48 -8.69 10.53
N THR A 194 21.04 -9.89 10.58
CA THR A 194 20.59 -11.03 9.76
C THR A 194 19.25 -11.57 10.25
N ASP A 195 18.35 -11.90 9.33
CA ASP A 195 17.02 -12.46 9.63
C ASP A 195 16.18 -11.57 10.56
N LEU A 196 16.42 -10.25 10.55
CA LEU A 196 15.67 -9.28 11.34
C LEU A 196 15.01 -8.28 10.40
N VAL A 197 13.70 -8.12 10.54
CA VAL A 197 12.92 -7.16 9.75
C VAL A 197 12.23 -6.15 10.65
N ALA A 198 12.04 -4.94 10.13
CA ALA A 198 11.19 -3.94 10.76
C ALA A 198 9.75 -4.08 10.23
N VAL A 199 8.78 -3.87 11.12
CA VAL A 199 7.35 -4.00 10.82
C VAL A 199 6.56 -2.71 11.05
N SER A 200 5.45 -2.55 10.33
CA SER A 200 4.68 -1.29 10.21
C SER A 200 4.18 -0.69 11.53
N ARG A 201 4.06 -1.48 12.59
CA ARG A 201 3.63 -1.01 13.92
C ARG A 201 3.97 -2.02 15.02
N ASP A 202 3.88 -1.56 16.26
CA ASP A 202 4.09 -2.35 17.47
C ASP A 202 3.19 -3.59 17.54
N TRP A 203 3.71 -4.62 18.19
CA TRP A 203 2.98 -5.85 18.49
C TRP A 203 2.00 -5.63 19.66
N GLY A 204 0.76 -6.09 19.51
CA GLY A 204 -0.21 -6.08 20.62
C GLY A 204 0.20 -7.06 21.73
N THR A 205 0.73 -8.21 21.34
CA THR A 205 1.48 -9.11 22.21
C THR A 205 2.78 -9.48 21.50
N VAL A 206 3.91 -9.24 22.15
CA VAL A 206 5.25 -9.39 21.55
C VAL A 206 5.49 -10.87 21.21
N PRO A 207 5.76 -11.21 19.93
CA PRO A 207 6.15 -12.56 19.53
C PRO A 207 7.40 -13.08 20.26
N ASP A 208 7.44 -14.38 20.54
CA ASP A 208 8.58 -15.09 21.13
C ASP A 208 8.98 -16.31 20.28
N ASN A 209 9.85 -17.18 20.78
CA ASN A 209 10.34 -18.34 20.04
C ASN A 209 9.32 -19.49 19.91
N THR A 210 8.14 -19.34 20.50
CA THR A 210 6.99 -20.23 20.27
C THR A 210 6.13 -19.74 19.11
N THR A 211 6.30 -18.48 18.68
CA THR A 211 5.51 -17.89 17.61
C THR A 211 5.81 -18.57 16.29
N THR A 212 4.76 -19.05 15.64
CA THR A 212 4.85 -19.49 14.25
C THR A 212 4.36 -18.40 13.30
N TYR A 213 4.95 -18.30 12.12
CA TYR A 213 4.59 -17.26 11.15
C TYR A 213 4.64 -17.74 9.70
N LYS A 214 4.04 -16.92 8.84
CA LYS A 214 4.14 -16.97 7.38
C LYS A 214 4.51 -15.59 6.84
N ILE A 215 5.23 -15.56 5.71
CA ILE A 215 5.42 -14.35 4.91
C ILE A 215 4.62 -14.46 3.62
N LEU A 216 3.83 -13.44 3.34
CA LEU A 216 2.85 -13.39 2.26
C LEU A 216 3.09 -12.15 1.36
N GLN A 217 2.53 -12.18 0.15
CA GLN A 217 2.48 -11.02 -0.74
C GLN A 217 1.04 -10.57 -0.92
N GLY A 218 0.75 -9.28 -0.76
CA GLY A 218 -0.58 -8.75 -0.96
C GLY A 218 -0.86 -7.44 -0.23
N MET A 219 -2.13 -7.12 -0.04
CA MET A 219 -2.62 -5.89 0.59
C MET A 219 -2.91 -6.10 2.08
N LEU A 220 -2.46 -5.17 2.91
CA LEU A 220 -2.81 -5.08 4.33
C LEU A 220 -3.76 -3.91 4.59
N PHE A 221 -4.83 -4.20 5.31
CA PHE A 221 -5.78 -3.24 5.85
C PHE A 221 -5.54 -3.12 7.35
N GLU A 222 -4.83 -2.07 7.74
CA GLU A 222 -4.55 -1.77 9.14
C GLU A 222 -5.78 -1.10 9.73
N ILE A 223 -6.56 -1.83 10.53
CA ILE A 223 -7.85 -1.33 11.05
C ILE A 223 -7.67 -0.51 12.33
N SER A 224 -6.66 -0.85 13.13
CA SER A 224 -6.33 -0.16 14.38
C SER A 224 -4.90 0.36 14.35
N PRO A 225 -4.58 1.55 14.89
CA PRO A 225 -5.50 2.51 15.51
C PRO A 225 -6.31 3.32 14.50
N ASN A 226 -5.89 3.38 13.23
CA ASN A 226 -6.49 4.24 12.21
C ASN A 226 -6.94 3.41 11.02
N PRO A 227 -8.25 3.34 10.72
CA PRO A 227 -8.78 2.34 9.83
C PRO A 227 -8.45 2.64 8.36
N VAL A 228 -7.51 1.88 7.81
CA VAL A 228 -7.31 1.73 6.37
C VAL A 228 -8.32 0.72 5.86
N THR A 229 -9.38 1.20 5.20
CA THR A 229 -10.45 0.36 4.67
C THR A 229 -10.37 0.19 3.15
N THR A 230 -9.50 0.94 2.49
CA THR A 230 -9.23 0.84 1.05
C THR A 230 -7.73 0.83 0.78
N VAL A 231 -7.28 -0.07 -0.10
CA VAL A 231 -5.93 -0.05 -0.65
C VAL A 231 -6.03 0.05 -2.17
N ILE A 232 -5.29 0.99 -2.76
CA ILE A 232 -5.32 1.26 -4.20
C ILE A 232 -3.90 1.33 -4.79
N ARG A 233 -3.75 0.80 -6.00
CA ARG A 233 -2.58 1.05 -6.86
C ARG A 233 -2.87 2.27 -7.74
N MET A 234 -1.89 3.16 -7.89
CA MET A 234 -2.03 4.32 -8.79
C MET A 234 -2.26 3.86 -10.23
N PHE A 235 -3.11 4.58 -10.97
CA PHE A 235 -3.43 4.33 -12.38
C PHE A 235 -3.92 2.90 -12.65
N SER A 236 -4.65 2.32 -11.70
CA SER A 236 -4.95 0.88 -11.67
C SER A 236 -5.66 0.35 -12.93
N THR A 237 -6.57 1.15 -13.49
CA THR A 237 -7.34 0.84 -14.71
C THR A 237 -6.85 1.58 -15.96
N SER A 238 -5.89 2.49 -15.83
CA SER A 238 -5.41 3.29 -16.96
C SER A 238 -4.81 2.41 -18.06
N ALA A 239 -5.15 2.71 -19.31
CA ALA A 239 -4.69 1.96 -20.47
C ALA A 239 -4.46 2.91 -21.66
N ALA A 240 -3.58 2.53 -22.58
CA ALA A 240 -3.50 3.20 -23.86
C ALA A 240 -4.70 2.84 -24.75
N ASP A 241 -4.99 3.69 -25.73
CA ASP A 241 -5.82 3.26 -26.86
C ASP A 241 -5.09 2.15 -27.65
N MET A 242 -5.86 1.42 -28.47
CA MET A 242 -5.31 0.47 -29.43
C MET A 242 -4.28 1.13 -30.37
N PRO A 243 -3.39 0.35 -31.04
CA PRO A 243 -2.53 0.89 -32.09
C PRO A 243 -3.33 1.72 -33.10
N ALA A 244 -2.80 2.88 -33.52
CA ALA A 244 -3.46 3.93 -34.31
C ALA A 244 -4.55 4.76 -33.60
N GLY A 245 -4.77 4.54 -32.30
CA GLY A 245 -5.58 5.42 -31.45
C GLY A 245 -4.84 6.71 -31.05
N SER A 246 -5.37 7.39 -30.04
CA SER A 246 -4.78 8.62 -29.50
C SER A 246 -3.89 8.34 -28.29
N GLN A 247 -2.93 9.23 -28.06
CA GLN A 247 -2.23 9.28 -26.78
C GLN A 247 -3.23 9.60 -25.67
N ARG A 248 -3.11 8.90 -24.54
CA ARG A 248 -3.91 9.14 -23.34
C ARG A 248 -3.03 9.78 -22.26
N THR A 249 -3.62 10.72 -21.53
CA THR A 249 -2.99 11.33 -20.35
C THR A 249 -3.94 11.20 -19.18
N TYR A 250 -3.45 10.64 -18.08
CA TYR A 250 -4.19 10.42 -16.85
C TYR A 250 -3.59 11.22 -15.71
N TYR A 251 -4.44 11.76 -14.85
CA TYR A 251 -4.09 12.52 -13.66
C TYR A 251 -4.67 11.84 -12.43
N GLU A 252 -3.83 11.68 -11.40
CA GLU A 252 -4.24 11.20 -10.08
C GLU A 252 -3.60 12.06 -9.00
N LYS A 253 -4.31 12.21 -7.87
CA LYS A 253 -3.81 12.92 -6.70
C LYS A 253 -3.67 11.95 -5.53
N ILE A 254 -2.53 12.01 -4.87
CA ILE A 254 -2.23 11.27 -3.64
C ILE A 254 -1.64 12.24 -2.61
N PHE A 255 -1.37 11.74 -1.42
CA PHE A 255 -0.79 12.51 -0.34
C PHE A 255 0.37 11.75 0.32
N VAL A 256 1.47 12.45 0.54
CA VAL A 256 2.60 11.96 1.34
C VAL A 256 2.52 12.61 2.71
N VAL A 257 2.55 11.78 3.76
CA VAL A 257 2.32 12.19 5.15
C VAL A 257 3.44 11.64 6.03
N SER A 258 3.96 12.46 6.93
CA SER A 258 4.83 12.01 8.03
C SER A 258 3.99 11.78 9.29
N ASN A 259 3.98 10.54 9.77
CA ASN A 259 3.34 10.11 11.01
C ASN A 259 4.33 10.04 12.19
N ASN A 260 5.53 10.61 12.04
CA ASN A 260 6.47 10.73 13.15
C ASN A 260 5.90 11.71 14.18
N THR A 261 5.80 11.30 15.44
CA THR A 261 5.17 12.11 16.49
C THR A 261 6.09 13.16 17.11
N ALA A 262 7.41 13.04 16.88
CA ALA A 262 8.41 13.84 17.60
C ALA A 262 9.11 14.87 16.71
N THR A 263 9.43 14.50 15.48
CA THR A 263 10.33 15.29 14.61
C THR A 263 9.77 15.42 13.20
N ALA A 264 9.88 16.62 12.64
CA ALA A 264 9.45 16.90 11.28
C ALA A 264 10.53 16.45 10.28
N LEU A 265 10.11 16.17 9.04
CA LEU A 265 11.04 16.05 7.92
C LEU A 265 11.17 17.43 7.27
N THR A 266 12.26 18.13 7.53
CA THR A 266 12.55 19.46 6.98
C THR A 266 13.37 19.39 5.70
N GLY A 267 13.20 20.38 4.81
CA GLY A 267 13.75 20.31 3.46
C GLY A 267 13.24 19.10 2.69
N ALA A 268 11.99 18.70 2.95
CA ALA A 268 11.43 17.47 2.41
C ALA A 268 11.38 17.55 0.88
N GLN A 269 11.74 16.46 0.21
CA GLN A 269 11.62 16.29 -1.23
C GLN A 269 10.98 14.95 -1.53
N ILE A 270 10.20 14.90 -2.60
CA ILE A 270 9.43 13.72 -3.03
C ILE A 270 9.84 13.36 -4.46
N GLU A 271 10.11 12.09 -4.69
CA GLU A 271 10.39 11.49 -5.99
C GLU A 271 9.44 10.30 -6.19
N VAL A 272 9.06 10.03 -7.44
CA VAL A 272 8.48 8.75 -7.84
C VAL A 272 9.56 8.00 -8.61
N ALA A 273 10.15 7.00 -7.98
CA ALA A 273 11.10 6.10 -8.62
C ALA A 273 10.40 4.81 -9.04
N SER A 274 10.92 4.09 -10.02
CA SER A 274 10.57 2.68 -10.18
C SER A 274 11.81 1.87 -9.88
N GLU A 275 11.76 1.02 -8.85
CA GLU A 275 12.77 -0.01 -8.63
C GLU A 275 12.46 -1.29 -9.43
N THR A 276 11.25 -1.39 -10.01
CA THR A 276 10.80 -2.58 -10.74
C THR A 276 10.23 -2.21 -12.12
N LEU A 277 10.97 -2.62 -13.15
CA LEU A 277 10.67 -2.46 -14.58
C LEU A 277 10.57 -1.01 -15.07
N THR A 278 11.19 -0.75 -16.22
CA THR A 278 11.09 0.52 -16.92
C THR A 278 9.65 0.72 -17.39
N LEU A 279 9.16 1.97 -17.37
CA LEU A 279 7.90 2.30 -18.02
C LEU A 279 7.89 1.78 -19.47
N PRO A 280 6.73 1.40 -20.03
CA PRO A 280 6.66 0.95 -21.40
C PRO A 280 7.24 2.01 -22.36
N SER A 281 7.77 1.59 -23.50
CA SER A 281 8.40 2.52 -24.44
C SER A 281 7.49 3.70 -24.79
N GLY A 282 7.99 4.92 -24.57
CA GLY A 282 7.28 6.16 -24.83
C GLY A 282 6.27 6.59 -23.76
N ALA A 283 5.98 5.75 -22.76
CA ALA A 283 5.19 6.16 -21.60
C ALA A 283 6.02 7.10 -20.71
N LEU A 284 5.36 8.12 -20.15
CA LEU A 284 5.99 9.11 -19.26
C LEU A 284 5.20 9.19 -17.95
N LEU A 285 5.94 9.30 -16.85
CA LEU A 285 5.39 9.61 -15.54
C LEU A 285 6.00 10.92 -15.06
N ASP A 286 5.15 11.89 -14.77
CA ASP A 286 5.54 13.17 -14.20
C ASP A 286 4.88 13.38 -12.84
N LEU A 287 5.53 14.18 -12.00
CA LEU A 287 5.05 14.56 -10.68
C LEU A 287 5.00 16.09 -10.55
N ALA A 288 3.96 16.59 -9.88
CA ALA A 288 3.88 17.96 -9.40
C ALA A 288 3.37 17.97 -7.95
N LEU A 289 3.85 18.91 -7.13
CA LEU A 289 3.40 19.07 -5.75
C LEU A 289 2.37 20.19 -5.64
N THR A 290 1.38 20.02 -4.77
CA THR A 290 0.45 21.10 -4.42
C THR A 290 1.19 22.22 -3.69
N THR A 291 0.82 23.48 -3.93
CA THR A 291 1.54 24.64 -3.39
C THR A 291 1.32 24.87 -1.89
N VAL A 292 0.39 24.12 -1.29
CA VAL A 292 0.08 24.12 0.14
C VAL A 292 -0.08 22.69 0.66
N LEU A 293 0.16 22.50 1.95
CA LEU A 293 -0.21 21.27 2.66
C LEU A 293 -1.73 21.17 2.81
N ASN A 294 -2.24 19.94 2.89
CA ASN A 294 -3.65 19.61 3.03
C ASN A 294 -4.52 20.20 1.91
N ASP A 295 -3.96 20.36 0.70
CA ASP A 295 -4.66 20.88 -0.46
C ASP A 295 -5.95 20.08 -0.72
N THR A 296 -7.04 20.79 -1.01
CA THR A 296 -8.36 20.21 -1.30
C THR A 296 -8.76 20.36 -2.76
N GLY A 297 -7.86 20.83 -3.62
CA GLY A 297 -8.10 20.99 -5.05
C GLY A 297 -8.53 19.70 -5.74
N THR A 298 -9.47 19.84 -6.68
CA THR A 298 -10.01 18.76 -7.52
C THR A 298 -9.86 19.11 -9.00
N VAL A 299 -9.94 18.11 -9.86
CA VAL A 299 -10.15 18.27 -11.31
C VAL A 299 -11.43 17.56 -11.72
N VAL A 300 -12.08 18.07 -12.76
CA VAL A 300 -13.37 17.56 -13.23
C VAL A 300 -13.31 16.10 -13.70
N ASN A 301 -12.16 15.66 -14.23
CA ASN A 301 -11.99 14.32 -14.79
C ASN A 301 -10.51 13.89 -14.79
N ARG A 302 -10.25 12.58 -14.92
CA ARG A 302 -8.88 12.01 -14.93
C ARG A 302 -8.04 12.44 -16.12
N GLN A 303 -8.61 13.03 -17.15
CA GLN A 303 -7.90 13.42 -18.38
C GLN A 303 -7.64 14.94 -18.46
N THR A 304 -8.06 15.69 -17.45
CA THR A 304 -7.89 17.15 -17.38
C THR A 304 -6.83 17.52 -16.36
N ALA A 305 -5.85 18.32 -16.79
CA ALA A 305 -4.78 18.80 -15.91
C ALA A 305 -5.33 19.69 -14.78
N PRO A 306 -4.72 19.66 -13.57
CA PRO A 306 -5.03 20.63 -12.53
C PRO A 306 -4.64 22.05 -12.97
N SER A 307 -5.57 23.00 -12.80
CA SER A 307 -5.41 24.37 -13.31
C SER A 307 -4.78 25.35 -12.33
N SER A 308 -4.78 25.05 -11.03
CA SER A 308 -4.28 25.92 -9.98
C SER A 308 -3.86 25.13 -8.74
N GLY A 309 -3.09 25.75 -7.84
CA GLY A 309 -2.68 25.13 -6.57
C GLY A 309 -1.64 24.02 -6.70
N VAL A 310 -1.03 23.87 -7.88
CA VAL A 310 -0.06 22.82 -8.22
C VAL A 310 1.16 23.44 -8.91
N GLY A 311 2.35 22.94 -8.59
CA GLY A 311 3.60 23.32 -9.27
C GLY A 311 3.68 22.78 -10.70
N GLY A 312 4.84 22.99 -11.34
CA GLY A 312 5.12 22.40 -12.66
C GLY A 312 5.30 20.88 -12.57
N PHE A 313 4.80 20.16 -13.58
CA PHE A 313 5.06 18.73 -13.72
C PHE A 313 6.52 18.48 -14.13
N ILE A 314 7.20 17.64 -13.35
CA ILE A 314 8.60 17.25 -13.53
C ILE A 314 8.65 15.76 -13.85
N THR A 315 9.31 15.41 -14.95
CA THR A 315 9.51 14.03 -15.39
C THR A 315 10.33 13.24 -14.38
N GLN A 316 9.86 12.04 -14.09
CA GLN A 316 10.42 11.16 -13.07
C GLN A 316 11.39 10.14 -13.67
N PRO A 317 12.43 9.71 -12.93
CA PRO A 317 12.70 9.99 -11.51
C PRO A 317 13.41 11.33 -11.27
N ALA A 318 12.84 12.19 -10.43
CA ALA A 318 13.46 13.43 -9.98
C ALA A 318 12.83 13.94 -8.68
N PHE A 319 13.67 14.30 -7.70
CA PHE A 319 13.21 14.91 -6.46
C PHE A 319 12.62 16.30 -6.68
N VAL A 320 11.40 16.48 -6.17
CA VAL A 320 10.68 17.75 -6.15
C VAL A 320 10.56 18.22 -4.71
N SER A 321 11.03 19.44 -4.43
CA SER A 321 10.97 20.01 -3.08
C SER A 321 9.55 20.33 -2.67
N VAL A 322 9.18 19.91 -1.46
CA VAL A 322 7.94 20.32 -0.79
C VAL A 322 7.89 21.85 -0.77
N PRO A 323 6.79 22.49 -1.23
CA PRO A 323 6.67 23.94 -1.20
C PRO A 323 6.71 24.52 0.22
N SER A 324 6.93 25.84 0.34
CA SER A 324 7.07 26.54 1.63
C SER A 324 6.01 26.09 2.65
N PRO A 325 6.43 25.64 3.86
CA PRO A 325 7.73 25.87 4.49
C PRO A 325 8.82 24.83 4.11
N GLY A 326 8.53 23.90 3.21
CA GLY A 326 9.46 22.84 2.81
C GLY A 326 9.57 21.70 3.81
N ASN A 327 8.51 21.45 4.59
CA ASN A 327 8.49 20.41 5.60
C ASN A 327 7.27 19.48 5.48
N LEU A 328 7.47 18.23 5.88
CA LEU A 328 6.38 17.35 6.33
C LEU A 328 6.37 17.41 7.86
N PRO A 329 5.38 18.06 8.48
CA PRO A 329 5.36 18.25 9.93
C PRO A 329 5.24 16.92 10.67
N SER A 330 5.69 16.88 11.92
CA SER A 330 5.38 15.78 12.84
C SER A 330 3.91 15.82 13.26
N GLY A 331 3.39 14.67 13.67
CA GLY A 331 2.03 14.56 14.17
C GLY A 331 1.62 13.11 14.41
N ALA A 332 0.60 12.91 15.23
CA ALA A 332 0.04 11.58 15.48
C ALA A 332 -0.60 11.02 14.21
N ALA A 333 -0.39 9.73 13.94
CA ALA A 333 -1.04 9.05 12.84
C ALA A 333 -2.58 9.05 13.03
N PRO A 334 -3.38 9.28 11.98
CA PRO A 334 -2.95 9.80 10.70
C PRO A 334 -2.72 11.32 10.82
N ASN A 335 -1.55 11.79 10.41
CA ASN A 335 -1.18 13.18 10.63
C ASN A 335 -1.95 14.14 9.68
N ALA A 336 -3.10 14.61 10.15
CA ALA A 336 -3.93 15.59 9.46
C ALA A 336 -3.33 17.00 9.40
N ALA A 337 -2.24 17.27 10.12
CA ALA A 337 -1.64 18.61 10.18
C ALA A 337 -0.79 18.94 8.95
N GLY A 338 -0.30 17.95 8.19
CA GLY A 338 0.51 18.25 7.01
C GLY A 338 0.66 17.10 6.03
N ALA A 339 -0.39 16.88 5.25
CA ALA A 339 -0.36 16.02 4.07
C ALA A 339 0.08 16.81 2.83
N GLN A 340 1.22 16.47 2.24
CA GLN A 340 1.64 17.09 0.99
C GLN A 340 0.91 16.42 -0.18
N GLY A 341 0.12 17.21 -0.91
CA GLY A 341 -0.55 16.73 -2.12
C GLY A 341 0.44 16.52 -3.25
N VAL A 342 0.33 15.38 -3.93
CA VAL A 342 1.15 14.99 -5.07
C VAL A 342 0.22 14.69 -6.24
N TRP A 343 0.34 15.46 -7.31
CA TRP A 343 -0.32 15.19 -8.58
C TRP A 343 0.62 14.40 -9.48
N LEU A 344 0.11 13.29 -9.99
CA LEU A 344 0.81 12.43 -10.92
C LEU A 344 0.18 12.56 -12.29
N ARG A 345 1.02 12.58 -13.32
CA ARG A 345 0.60 12.58 -14.72
C ARG A 345 1.20 11.37 -15.41
N LEU A 346 0.36 10.41 -15.79
CA LEU A 346 0.74 9.27 -16.60
C LEU A 346 0.35 9.54 -18.05
N THR A 347 1.34 9.55 -18.93
CA THR A 347 1.15 9.70 -20.38
C THR A 347 1.43 8.38 -21.08
N LEU A 348 0.47 7.90 -21.87
CA LEU A 348 0.53 6.62 -22.59
C LEU A 348 0.34 6.85 -24.10
N PRO A 349 1.36 6.62 -24.94
CA PRO A 349 1.19 6.56 -26.39
C PRO A 349 0.18 5.49 -26.81
N ALA A 350 -0.49 5.67 -27.94
CA ALA A 350 -1.37 4.65 -28.50
C ALA A 350 -0.61 3.34 -28.76
N GLY A 351 -1.25 2.20 -28.50
CA GLY A 351 -0.65 0.87 -28.64
C GLY A 351 0.34 0.49 -27.53
N THR A 352 0.53 1.34 -26.52
CA THR A 352 1.38 0.99 -25.37
C THR A 352 0.83 -0.21 -24.63
N THR A 353 1.66 -1.23 -24.43
CA THR A 353 1.30 -2.41 -23.63
C THR A 353 0.99 -2.01 -22.19
N ALA A 354 0.02 -2.67 -21.57
CA ALA A 354 -0.32 -2.44 -20.16
C ALA A 354 0.94 -2.50 -19.28
N TYR A 355 1.24 -1.39 -18.58
CA TYR A 355 2.38 -1.33 -17.69
C TYR A 355 2.21 -2.32 -16.55
N LYS A 356 3.26 -3.11 -16.31
CA LYS A 356 3.28 -4.15 -15.29
C LYS A 356 4.15 -3.84 -14.07
N GLY A 357 4.88 -2.73 -14.06
CA GLY A 357 5.72 -2.40 -12.91
C GLY A 357 4.96 -1.70 -11.78
N SER A 358 5.69 -1.46 -10.69
CA SER A 358 5.29 -0.52 -9.64
C SER A 358 5.92 0.85 -9.89
N ALA A 359 5.47 1.85 -9.14
CA ALA A 359 6.18 3.11 -9.00
C ALA A 359 6.24 3.39 -7.50
N ASP A 360 7.44 3.41 -6.94
CA ASP A 360 7.68 3.62 -5.53
C ASP A 360 7.89 5.11 -5.25
N LEU A 361 7.28 5.61 -4.17
CA LEU A 361 7.51 6.97 -3.71
C LEU A 361 8.69 6.99 -2.76
N ARG A 362 9.66 7.86 -3.05
CA ARG A 362 10.80 8.13 -2.18
C ARG A 362 10.69 9.52 -1.60
N THR A 363 11.06 9.63 -0.33
CA THR A 363 11.12 10.89 0.38
C THR A 363 12.48 11.06 1.01
N GLN A 364 13.03 12.27 0.93
CA GLN A 364 14.26 12.62 1.63
C GLN A 364 14.14 13.99 2.30
N GLY A 365 15.01 14.25 3.26
CA GLY A 365 15.05 15.49 4.03
C GLY A 365 15.91 15.32 5.27
N MET A 366 15.94 16.34 6.11
CA MET A 366 16.60 16.30 7.42
C MET A 366 15.57 16.06 8.51
N THR A 367 15.95 15.28 9.54
CA THR A 367 15.12 15.17 10.74
C THR A 367 15.47 16.27 11.73
N THR A 368 14.49 17.04 12.18
CA THR A 368 14.66 18.11 13.18
C THR A 368 13.59 18.07 14.24
#